data_AF-A0A2E7JUB7-F1
#
_entry.id   AF-A0A2E7JUB7-F1
#
_cell.length_a   1.000
_cell.length_b   1.000
_cell.length_c   1.000
_cell.angle_alpha   90.00
_cell.angle_beta   90.00
_cell.angle_gamma   90.00
#
_symmetry.space_group_name_H-M   'P 1'
#
loop_
_entity.id
_entity.type
_entity.pdbx_description
1 polymer ?
#
loop_
_entity_poly.entity_id
_entity_poly.type
_entity_poly.pdbx_seq_one_letter_code
_entity_poly.pdbx_strand_id
1 'polypeptide(L)'
;MNHSAKRTLCLWALCCGALCLQGCLELVRRPPADTPVVYQPAAQLTSPADTASTSQQEVVIERPKRSRKQRQSIEQVNEYALWCIQNAMWNEARSHMERTLGQDSLSASLHNNLGIIYERMGLVDKAADFYGRARALNPAKKAYAANLTYLQQRQQTNRDSTAEFNIFQLDERDPRRQGTRRPEDPPTFTGE
;
A
#
# COMPACT_ATOMS: atom_id res chain seq x y z
N MET A 1 -16.21 1.32 -59.55
CA MET A 1 -15.31 2.10 -58.69
C MET A 1 -15.72 1.91 -57.23
N ASN A 2 -14.81 1.50 -56.34
CA ASN A 2 -14.91 1.42 -54.85
C ASN A 2 -14.28 0.15 -54.21
N HIS A 3 -13.22 -0.43 -54.80
CA HIS A 3 -12.36 -1.41 -54.10
C HIS A 3 -11.00 -0.86 -53.65
N SER A 4 -10.62 0.34 -54.09
CA SER A 4 -9.33 0.95 -53.73
C SER A 4 -9.35 1.60 -52.33
N ALA A 5 -10.43 2.30 -51.96
CA ALA A 5 -10.52 3.03 -50.69
C ALA A 5 -10.62 2.13 -49.43
N LYS A 6 -11.17 0.91 -49.56
CA LYS A 6 -11.26 -0.03 -48.42
C LYS A 6 -9.92 -0.73 -48.14
N ARG A 7 -9.06 -0.86 -49.15
CA ARG A 7 -7.72 -1.47 -49.00
C ARG A 7 -6.74 -0.49 -48.34
N THR A 8 -6.82 0.80 -48.67
CA THR A 8 -5.97 1.82 -48.04
C THR A 8 -6.30 2.02 -46.57
N LEU A 9 -7.57 2.01 -46.16
CA LEU A 9 -7.93 2.14 -44.74
C LEU A 9 -7.42 0.97 -43.86
N CYS A 10 -7.40 -0.24 -44.42
CA CYS A 10 -6.96 -1.44 -43.70
C CYS A 10 -5.43 -1.49 -43.54
N LEU A 11 -4.68 -1.00 -44.54
CA LEU A 11 -3.21 -0.88 -44.46
C LEU A 11 -2.75 0.11 -43.39
N TRP A 12 -3.47 1.22 -43.18
CA TRP A 12 -3.10 2.20 -42.15
C TRP A 12 -3.38 1.70 -40.72
N ALA A 13 -4.44 0.91 -40.52
CA ALA A 13 -4.74 0.30 -39.22
C ALA A 13 -3.71 -0.77 -38.81
N LEU A 14 -3.17 -1.53 -39.78
CA LEU A 14 -2.12 -2.52 -39.54
C LEU A 14 -0.76 -1.89 -39.22
N CYS A 15 -0.43 -0.72 -39.81
CA CYS A 15 0.81 -0.01 -39.50
C CYS A 15 0.81 0.64 -38.10
N CYS A 16 -0.32 1.16 -37.61
CA CYS A 16 -0.40 1.70 -36.24
C CYS A 16 -0.31 0.61 -35.15
N GLY A 17 -0.77 -0.62 -35.42
CA GLY A 17 -0.64 -1.74 -34.50
C GLY A 17 0.81 -2.23 -34.31
N ALA A 18 1.62 -2.19 -35.37
CA ALA A 18 3.02 -2.63 -35.33
C ALA A 18 3.94 -1.66 -34.58
N LEU A 19 3.69 -0.34 -34.67
CA LEU A 19 4.45 0.69 -33.96
C LEU A 19 4.25 0.65 -32.42
N CYS A 20 3.09 0.19 -31.94
CA CYS A 20 2.85 0.02 -30.51
C CYS A 20 3.58 -1.19 -29.90
N LEU A 21 3.88 -2.23 -30.68
CA LEU A 21 4.63 -3.40 -30.20
C LEU A 21 6.15 -3.18 -30.17
N GLN A 22 6.68 -2.29 -31.02
CA GLN A 22 8.11 -1.92 -30.99
C GLN A 22 8.49 -1.04 -29.78
N GLY A 23 7.56 -0.30 -29.18
CA GLY A 23 7.80 0.45 -27.94
C GLY A 23 7.87 -0.41 -26.68
N CYS A 24 7.23 -1.58 -26.67
CA CYS A 24 7.17 -2.46 -25.50
C CYS A 24 8.30 -3.49 -25.43
N LEU A 25 9.10 -3.64 -26.49
CA LEU A 25 10.18 -4.64 -26.59
C LEU A 25 11.57 -4.12 -26.16
N GLU A 26 11.74 -2.82 -25.92
CA GLU A 26 13.00 -2.22 -25.42
C GLU A 26 13.19 -2.36 -23.89
N LEU A 27 12.18 -2.83 -23.13
CA LEU A 27 12.29 -3.04 -21.67
C LEU A 27 12.83 -4.43 -21.27
N VAL A 28 13.12 -5.32 -22.23
CA VAL A 28 13.66 -6.68 -21.95
C VAL A 28 14.90 -6.98 -22.80
N ARG A 29 15.76 -5.98 -23.02
CA ARG A 29 17.09 -6.25 -23.60
C ARG A 29 18.08 -6.52 -22.47
N ARG A 30 18.29 -7.81 -22.15
CA ARG A 30 19.42 -8.24 -21.30
C ARG A 30 20.72 -7.78 -21.96
N PRO A 31 21.65 -7.13 -21.24
CA PRO A 31 22.99 -6.87 -21.77
C PRO A 31 23.71 -8.21 -22.03
N PRO A 32 24.59 -8.29 -23.03
CA PRO A 32 25.36 -9.50 -23.33
C PRO A 32 26.29 -9.88 -22.16
N ALA A 33 26.49 -11.19 -21.99
CA ALA A 33 27.00 -11.84 -20.79
C ALA A 33 28.48 -11.60 -20.43
N ASP A 34 29.20 -10.71 -21.12
CA ASP A 34 30.67 -10.63 -21.02
C ASP A 34 31.22 -9.32 -20.42
N THR A 35 30.41 -8.58 -19.66
CA THR A 35 30.93 -7.45 -18.85
C THR A 35 31.07 -7.88 -17.39
N PRO A 36 32.28 -7.83 -16.79
CA PRO A 36 32.43 -8.08 -15.37
C PRO A 36 31.71 -6.96 -14.60
N VAL A 37 30.59 -7.30 -13.97
CA VAL A 37 29.92 -6.43 -13.01
C VAL A 37 30.82 -6.33 -11.79
N VAL A 38 31.54 -5.22 -11.66
CA VAL A 38 32.24 -4.88 -10.41
C VAL A 38 31.18 -4.47 -9.40
N TYR A 39 30.76 -5.43 -8.57
CA TYR A 39 29.94 -5.17 -7.39
C TYR A 39 30.82 -4.49 -6.34
N GLN A 40 30.66 -3.18 -6.15
CA GLN A 40 31.09 -2.52 -4.92
C GLN A 40 29.96 -2.70 -3.90
N PRO A 41 30.13 -3.51 -2.84
CA PRO A 41 29.20 -3.50 -1.73
C PRO A 41 29.20 -2.09 -1.14
N ALA A 42 28.01 -1.48 -1.06
CA ALA A 42 27.83 -0.28 -0.25
C ALA A 42 28.42 -0.57 1.14
N ALA A 43 29.38 0.27 1.53
CA ALA A 43 30.16 0.11 2.75
C ALA A 43 29.27 -0.28 3.93
N GLN A 44 29.67 -1.34 4.62
CA GLN A 44 29.09 -1.74 5.90
C GLN A 44 29.23 -0.55 6.86
N LEU A 45 28.11 0.13 7.13
CA LEU A 45 27.97 0.98 8.31
C LEU A 45 27.87 0.05 9.52
N THR A 46 29.02 -0.31 10.07
CA THR A 46 29.11 -0.93 11.38
C THR A 46 28.55 0.06 12.40
N SER A 47 27.48 -0.35 13.07
CA SER A 47 26.97 0.32 14.27
C SER A 47 27.97 0.17 15.42
N PRO A 48 28.14 1.22 16.23
CA PRO A 48 28.17 1.03 17.66
C PRO A 48 26.87 1.58 18.24
N ALA A 49 26.16 0.71 18.96
CA ALA A 49 25.22 1.15 19.96
C ALA A 49 25.96 2.06 20.94
N ASP A 50 25.51 3.30 21.08
CA ASP A 50 25.11 3.87 22.36
C ASP A 50 24.74 5.35 22.21
N THR A 51 23.56 5.69 22.72
CA THR A 51 23.16 7.04 23.13
C THR A 51 23.18 8.13 22.05
N ALA A 52 22.21 8.08 21.15
CA ALA A 52 21.73 9.31 20.52
C ALA A 52 20.21 9.29 20.59
N SER A 53 19.68 9.95 21.62
CA SER A 53 18.29 10.39 21.71
C SER A 53 17.82 10.74 20.31
N THR A 54 16.86 9.97 19.77
CA THR A 54 16.16 10.31 18.54
C THR A 54 15.55 11.68 18.78
N SER A 55 16.30 12.72 18.41
CA SER A 55 15.82 14.08 18.36
C SER A 55 14.70 14.00 17.36
N GLN A 56 13.47 14.05 17.88
CA GLN A 56 12.30 14.28 17.08
C GLN A 56 12.57 15.61 16.40
N GLN A 57 13.13 15.58 15.19
CA GLN A 57 13.15 16.74 14.31
C GLN A 57 11.68 17.05 14.09
N GLU A 58 11.18 18.00 14.88
CA GLU A 58 9.83 18.51 14.79
C GLU A 58 9.76 19.20 13.43
N VAL A 59 9.26 18.48 12.43
CA VAL A 59 9.01 19.06 11.11
C VAL A 59 7.94 20.12 11.33
N VAL A 60 8.36 21.38 11.46
CA VAL A 60 7.47 22.52 11.59
C VAL A 60 6.81 22.72 10.23
N ILE A 61 5.66 22.06 10.04
CA ILE A 61 4.85 22.28 8.85
C ILE A 61 4.15 23.63 9.01
N GLU A 62 4.64 24.64 8.29
CA GLU A 62 3.99 25.95 8.23
C GLU A 62 2.59 25.80 7.65
N ARG A 63 1.56 26.05 8.48
CA ARG A 63 0.17 25.98 8.04
C ARG A 63 -0.22 27.31 7.41
N PRO A 64 -0.67 27.34 6.15
CA PRO A 64 -1.12 28.58 5.54
C PRO A 64 -2.33 29.13 6.30
N LYS A 65 -2.39 30.46 6.44
CA LYS A 65 -3.55 31.15 7.01
C LYS A 65 -4.75 30.97 6.06
N ARG A 66 -5.67 30.07 6.41
CA ARG A 66 -6.89 29.81 5.63
C ARG A 66 -7.84 31.00 5.66
N SER A 67 -8.45 31.32 4.51
CA SER A 67 -9.55 32.28 4.43
C SER A 67 -10.80 31.75 5.13
N ARG A 68 -11.74 32.63 5.49
CA ARG A 68 -13.03 32.24 6.09
C ARG A 68 -13.80 31.27 5.19
N LYS A 69 -13.81 31.53 3.87
CA LYS A 69 -14.49 30.67 2.87
C LYS A 69 -13.87 29.28 2.81
N GLN A 70 -12.53 29.19 2.85
CA GLN A 70 -11.84 27.88 2.87
C GLN A 70 -12.18 27.09 4.13
N ARG A 71 -12.16 27.73 5.32
CA ARG A 71 -12.54 27.05 6.57
C ARG A 71 -13.96 26.53 6.53
N GLN A 72 -14.91 27.34 6.06
CA GLN A 72 -16.31 26.93 5.94
C GLN A 72 -16.49 25.77 4.96
N SER A 73 -15.79 25.80 3.81
CA SER A 73 -15.83 24.70 2.85
C SER A 73 -15.29 23.40 3.43
N ILE A 74 -14.20 23.46 4.20
CA ILE A 74 -13.62 22.27 4.87
C ILE A 74 -14.59 21.71 5.90
N GLU A 75 -15.23 22.58 6.70
CA GLU A 75 -16.20 22.16 7.71
C GLU A 75 -17.40 21.45 7.07
N GLN A 76 -18.00 22.06 6.04
CA GLN A 76 -19.13 21.47 5.33
C GLN A 76 -18.79 20.10 4.73
N VAL A 77 -17.60 19.97 4.15
CA VAL A 77 -17.15 18.70 3.58
C VAL A 77 -16.88 17.65 4.67
N ASN A 78 -16.35 18.06 5.82
CA ASN A 78 -16.18 17.16 6.97
C ASN A 78 -17.52 16.65 7.48
N GLU A 79 -18.50 17.54 7.69
CA GLU A 79 -19.84 17.20 8.15
C GLU A 79 -20.51 16.22 7.18
N TYR A 80 -20.47 16.53 5.88
CA TYR A 80 -21.04 15.67 4.84
C TYR A 80 -20.33 14.32 4.76
N ALA A 81 -19.00 14.29 4.84
CA ALA A 81 -18.24 13.04 4.82
C ALA A 81 -18.59 12.13 6.01
N LEU A 82 -18.74 12.70 7.22
CA LEU A 82 -19.18 11.94 8.40
C LEU A 82 -20.58 11.35 8.21
N TRP A 83 -21.50 12.13 7.65
CA TRP A 83 -22.83 11.65 7.31
C TRP A 83 -22.78 10.51 6.27
N CYS A 84 -21.97 10.63 5.22
CA CYS A 84 -21.78 9.56 4.24
C CYS A 84 -21.16 8.29 4.85
N ILE A 85 -20.21 8.43 5.79
CA ILE A 85 -19.61 7.29 6.51
C ILE A 85 -20.68 6.54 7.31
N GLN A 86 -21.57 7.27 8.00
CA GLN A 86 -22.65 6.67 8.79
C GLN A 86 -23.64 5.87 7.92
N ASN A 87 -23.83 6.29 6.67
CA ASN A 87 -24.73 5.66 5.69
C ASN A 87 -23.99 4.69 4.74
N ALA A 88 -22.73 4.34 5.04
CA ALA A 88 -21.88 3.46 4.24
C ALA A 88 -21.61 3.91 2.79
N MET A 89 -21.77 5.20 2.48
CA MET A 89 -21.54 5.77 1.15
C MET A 89 -20.07 6.21 0.99
N TRP A 90 -19.14 5.27 1.13
CA TRP A 90 -17.70 5.56 1.25
C TRP A 90 -17.11 6.17 -0.03
N ASN A 91 -17.55 5.71 -1.20
CA ASN A 91 -17.07 6.21 -2.49
C ASN A 91 -17.44 7.67 -2.74
N GLU A 92 -18.65 8.06 -2.32
CA GLU A 92 -19.13 9.44 -2.42
C GLU A 92 -18.37 10.36 -1.46
N ALA A 93 -18.24 9.93 -0.20
CA ALA A 93 -17.43 10.63 0.80
C ALA A 93 -16.01 10.89 0.30
N ARG A 94 -15.35 9.84 -0.22
CA ARG A 94 -14.01 9.93 -0.80
C ARG A 94 -13.93 10.98 -1.92
N SER A 95 -14.83 10.90 -2.90
CA SER A 95 -14.85 11.81 -4.05
C SER A 95 -14.99 13.27 -3.63
N HIS A 96 -15.92 13.57 -2.71
CA HIS A 96 -16.12 14.93 -2.20
C HIS A 96 -14.90 15.46 -1.44
N MET A 97 -14.26 14.60 -0.66
CA MET A 97 -13.06 14.96 0.11
C MET A 97 -11.83 15.16 -0.77
N GLU A 98 -11.60 14.30 -1.76
CA GLU A 98 -10.46 14.41 -2.69
C GLU A 98 -10.52 15.71 -3.50
N ARG A 99 -11.72 16.12 -3.94
CA ARG A 99 -11.92 17.43 -4.60
C ARG A 99 -11.52 18.59 -3.69
N THR A 100 -11.87 18.51 -2.41
CA THR A 100 -11.59 19.56 -1.42
C THR A 100 -10.10 19.61 -1.07
N LEU A 101 -9.45 18.45 -0.96
CA LEU A 101 -8.00 18.36 -0.77
C LEU A 101 -7.22 18.90 -1.97
N GLY A 102 -7.78 18.84 -3.18
CA GLY A 102 -7.22 19.53 -4.35
C GLY A 102 -7.16 21.06 -4.19
N GLN A 103 -7.98 21.64 -3.31
CA GLN A 103 -7.99 23.08 -3.01
C GLN A 103 -7.17 23.43 -1.74
N ASP A 104 -7.18 22.55 -0.74
CA ASP A 104 -6.37 22.69 0.48
C ASP A 104 -5.73 21.34 0.85
N SER A 105 -4.49 21.16 0.42
CA SER A 105 -3.72 19.94 0.65
C SER A 105 -3.22 19.78 2.10
N LEU A 106 -3.25 20.85 2.91
CA LEU A 106 -2.66 20.89 4.25
C LEU A 106 -3.72 20.80 5.37
N SER A 107 -4.93 20.34 5.06
CA SER A 107 -5.99 20.15 6.04
C SER A 107 -5.86 18.81 6.77
N ALA A 108 -5.36 18.85 8.01
CA ALA A 108 -5.18 17.65 8.84
C ALA A 108 -6.48 16.87 9.08
N SER A 109 -7.62 17.56 9.23
CA SER A 109 -8.93 16.91 9.41
C SER A 109 -9.37 16.14 8.18
N LEU A 110 -9.12 16.68 6.98
CA LEU A 110 -9.47 16.00 5.72
C LEU A 110 -8.62 14.73 5.54
N HIS A 111 -7.32 14.78 5.85
CA HIS A 111 -6.48 13.58 5.82
C HIS A 111 -6.98 12.53 6.84
N ASN A 112 -7.36 12.94 8.05
CA ASN A 112 -7.87 12.00 9.05
C ASN A 112 -9.18 11.33 8.59
N ASN A 113 -10.12 12.12 8.07
CA ASN A 113 -11.42 11.62 7.64
C ASN A 113 -11.30 10.72 6.39
N LEU A 114 -10.37 11.01 5.47
CA LEU A 114 -10.02 10.08 4.40
C LEU A 114 -9.43 8.77 4.94
N GLY A 115 -8.59 8.84 5.99
CA GLY A 115 -8.09 7.65 6.68
C GLY A 115 -9.24 6.74 7.15
N ILE A 116 -10.26 7.33 7.79
CA ILE A 116 -11.46 6.59 8.22
C ILE A 116 -12.20 5.99 7.02
N ILE A 117 -12.37 6.74 5.93
CA ILE A 117 -13.06 6.25 4.74
C ILE A 117 -12.30 5.07 4.12
N TYR A 118 -10.99 5.18 3.96
CA TYR A 118 -10.15 4.11 3.43
C TYR A 118 -10.14 2.88 4.34
N GLU A 119 -10.16 3.07 5.66
CA GLU A 119 -10.31 1.99 6.63
C GLU A 119 -11.65 1.26 6.46
N ARG A 120 -12.76 2.01 6.29
CA ARG A 120 -14.09 1.43 6.04
C ARG A 120 -14.18 0.69 4.71
N MET A 121 -13.41 1.11 3.71
CA MET A 121 -13.29 0.42 2.41
C MET A 121 -12.38 -0.82 2.47
N GLY A 122 -11.73 -1.11 3.60
CA GLY A 122 -10.76 -2.21 3.74
C GLY A 122 -9.40 -1.92 3.11
N LEU A 123 -9.15 -0.69 2.65
CA LEU A 123 -7.89 -0.25 2.05
C LEU A 123 -6.94 0.24 3.14
N VAL A 124 -6.47 -0.70 3.96
CA VAL A 124 -5.72 -0.45 5.20
C VAL A 124 -4.45 0.36 4.96
N ASP A 125 -3.65 0.04 3.94
CA ASP A 125 -2.38 0.72 3.70
C ASP A 125 -2.60 2.21 3.39
N LYS A 126 -3.62 2.51 2.58
CA LYS A 126 -4.02 3.89 2.30
C LYS A 126 -4.52 4.59 3.56
N ALA A 127 -5.29 3.90 4.39
CA ALA A 127 -5.77 4.46 5.66
C ALA A 127 -4.60 4.87 6.55
N ALA A 128 -3.57 4.02 6.67
CA ALA A 128 -2.36 4.31 7.45
C ALA A 128 -1.61 5.53 6.92
N ASP A 129 -1.45 5.66 5.60
CA ASP A 129 -0.82 6.82 4.97
C ASP A 129 -1.55 8.13 5.32
N PHE A 130 -2.88 8.13 5.17
CA PHE A 130 -3.70 9.32 5.43
C PHE A 130 -3.75 9.68 6.92
N TYR A 131 -3.84 8.71 7.82
CA TYR A 131 -3.70 8.95 9.26
C TYR A 131 -2.30 9.49 9.61
N GLY A 132 -1.24 8.95 8.98
CA GLY A 132 0.12 9.44 9.13
C GLY A 132 0.27 10.90 8.74
N ARG A 133 -0.30 11.31 7.60
CA ARG A 133 -0.33 12.71 7.16
C ARG A 133 -1.10 13.60 8.13
N ALA A 134 -2.27 13.17 8.60
CA ALA A 134 -3.05 13.94 9.58
C ALA A 134 -2.25 14.19 10.87
N ARG A 135 -1.57 13.15 11.37
CA ARG A 135 -0.68 13.24 12.54
C ARG A 135 0.49 14.19 12.29
N ALA A 136 1.14 14.10 11.14
CA ALA A 136 2.26 14.98 10.79
C ALA A 136 1.81 16.45 10.68
N LEU A 137 0.66 16.70 10.05
CA LEU A 137 0.11 18.04 9.91
C LEU A 137 -0.34 18.64 11.24
N ASN A 138 -0.82 17.81 12.17
CA ASN A 138 -1.23 18.26 13.51
C ASN A 138 -0.86 17.29 14.63
N PRO A 139 0.41 17.31 15.08
CA PRO A 139 0.91 16.41 16.11
C PRO A 139 0.20 16.60 17.46
N ALA A 140 -0.24 17.83 17.77
CA ALA A 140 -0.92 18.15 19.03
C ALA A 140 -2.31 17.49 19.17
N LYS A 141 -2.94 17.09 18.06
CA LYS A 141 -4.27 16.48 18.10
C LYS A 141 -4.16 14.98 18.40
N LYS A 142 -4.28 14.62 19.68
CA LYS A 142 -4.24 13.23 20.18
C LYS A 142 -5.11 12.25 19.40
N ALA A 143 -6.29 12.68 18.93
CA ALA A 143 -7.19 11.85 18.15
C ALA A 143 -6.54 11.29 16.87
N TYR A 144 -5.68 12.05 16.19
CA TYR A 144 -5.03 11.59 14.96
C TYR A 144 -3.98 10.51 15.24
N ALA A 145 -3.24 10.64 16.34
CA ALA A 145 -2.33 9.59 16.79
C ALA A 145 -3.11 8.33 17.21
N ALA A 146 -4.22 8.50 17.95
CA ALA A 146 -5.05 7.40 18.41
C ALA A 146 -5.63 6.57 17.25
N ASN A 147 -6.11 7.22 16.18
CA ASN A 147 -6.65 6.53 15.01
C ASN A 147 -5.59 5.68 14.30
N LEU A 148 -4.38 6.20 14.12
CA LEU A 148 -3.27 5.44 13.52
C LEU A 148 -2.87 4.24 14.40
N THR A 149 -2.73 4.46 15.71
CA THR A 149 -2.39 3.39 16.65
C THR A 149 -3.46 2.30 16.68
N TYR A 150 -4.73 2.68 16.68
CA TYR A 150 -5.85 1.74 16.63
C TYR A 150 -5.83 0.89 15.35
N LEU A 151 -5.60 1.52 14.19
CA LEU A 151 -5.46 0.79 12.92
C LEU A 151 -4.31 -0.21 12.98
N GLN A 152 -3.14 0.19 13.49
CA GLN A 152 -1.96 -0.66 13.61
C GLN A 152 -2.19 -1.85 14.55
N GLN A 153 -2.81 -1.61 15.70
CA GLN A 153 -3.16 -2.68 16.65
C GLN A 153 -4.09 -3.71 16.00
N ARG A 154 -5.13 -3.26 15.29
CA ARG A 154 -6.03 -4.16 14.55
C ARG A 154 -5.30 -4.99 13.49
N GLN A 155 -4.31 -4.40 12.81
CA GLN A 155 -3.52 -5.14 11.84
C GLN A 155 -2.62 -6.18 12.50
N GLN A 156 -2.00 -5.83 13.62
CA GLN A 156 -1.16 -6.76 14.36
C GLN A 156 -1.99 -7.93 14.88
N THR A 157 -3.15 -7.68 15.49
CA THR A 157 -4.03 -8.75 15.97
C THR A 157 -4.48 -9.67 14.84
N ASN A 158 -4.82 -9.13 13.67
CA ASN A 158 -5.19 -9.95 12.51
C ASN A 158 -4.02 -10.82 12.04
N ARG A 159 -2.80 -10.26 12.00
CA ARG A 159 -1.59 -11.02 11.62
C ARG A 159 -1.28 -12.12 12.64
N ASP A 160 -1.34 -11.80 13.92
CA ASP A 160 -1.09 -12.76 15.00
C ASP A 160 -2.11 -13.91 14.93
N SER A 161 -3.40 -13.61 14.74
CA SER A 161 -4.42 -14.63 14.52
C SER A 161 -4.14 -15.49 13.29
N THR A 162 -3.72 -14.91 12.16
CA THR A 162 -3.37 -15.74 10.98
C THR A 162 -2.11 -16.58 11.19
N ALA A 163 -1.17 -16.13 12.02
CA ALA A 163 0.03 -16.88 12.38
C ALA A 163 -0.30 -18.03 13.34
N GLU A 164 -1.22 -17.83 14.28
CA GLU A 164 -1.74 -18.88 15.17
C GLU A 164 -2.50 -19.97 14.38
N PHE A 165 -3.30 -19.55 13.38
CA PHE A 165 -3.99 -20.46 12.46
C PHE A 165 -3.15 -20.81 11.21
N ASN A 166 -1.85 -21.07 11.39
CA ASN A 166 -1.01 -21.47 10.27
C ASN A 166 -1.27 -22.93 9.85
N ILE A 167 -2.31 -23.12 9.03
CA ILE A 167 -2.76 -24.42 8.50
C ILE A 167 -1.65 -25.15 7.71
N PHE A 168 -0.66 -24.42 7.19
CA PHE A 168 0.43 -24.98 6.39
C PHE A 168 1.73 -25.19 7.17
N GLN A 169 1.84 -24.69 8.41
CA GLN A 169 2.92 -25.10 9.30
C GLN A 169 2.64 -26.54 9.72
N LEU A 170 3.31 -27.46 9.02
CA LEU A 170 3.37 -28.85 9.41
C LEU A 170 4.14 -28.90 10.73
N ASP A 171 3.46 -29.27 11.81
CA ASP A 171 4.16 -29.68 13.02
C ASP A 171 4.89 -30.99 12.71
N GLU A 172 6.20 -30.90 12.40
CA GLU A 172 7.05 -32.07 12.17
C GLU A 172 7.14 -32.98 13.42
N ARG A 173 6.68 -32.49 14.58
CA ARG A 173 6.61 -33.26 15.82
C ARG A 173 5.26 -33.96 16.01
N ASP A 174 4.28 -33.82 15.10
CA ASP A 174 3.00 -34.53 15.20
C ASP A 174 3.24 -36.06 15.14
N PRO A 175 3.01 -36.80 16.24
CA PRO A 175 3.26 -38.25 16.30
C PRO A 175 2.45 -39.03 15.27
N ARG A 176 1.31 -38.48 14.80
CA ARG A 176 0.46 -39.10 13.77
C ARG A 176 1.14 -39.15 12.40
N ARG A 177 2.15 -38.31 12.15
CA ARG A 177 2.98 -38.34 10.93
C ARG A 177 4.23 -39.20 11.07
N GLN A 178 4.70 -39.46 12.29
CA GLN A 178 5.93 -40.27 12.52
C GLN A 178 5.74 -41.74 12.12
N GLY A 179 4.50 -42.21 11.94
CA GLY A 179 4.17 -43.59 11.59
C GLY A 179 3.95 -43.88 10.10
N THR A 180 3.90 -42.87 9.23
CA THR A 180 3.79 -43.15 7.78
C THR A 180 5.18 -43.44 7.24
N ARG A 181 5.53 -44.73 7.09
CA ARG A 181 6.68 -45.16 6.29
C ARG A 181 6.69 -44.34 5.00
N ARG A 182 7.83 -43.73 4.67
CA ARG A 182 7.97 -43.20 3.31
C ARG A 182 7.86 -44.41 2.36
N PRO A 183 7.23 -44.28 1.18
CA PRO A 183 7.09 -45.39 0.24
C PRO A 183 8.42 -46.09 -0.09
N GLU A 184 9.52 -45.35 0.06
CA GLU A 184 10.89 -45.77 -0.22
C GLU A 184 11.57 -46.55 0.92
N ASP A 185 10.96 -46.62 2.12
CA ASP A 185 11.59 -47.26 3.28
C ASP A 185 11.52 -48.80 3.15
N PRO A 186 12.66 -49.52 3.13
CA PRO A 186 12.67 -50.96 2.92
C PRO A 186 11.98 -51.71 4.08
N PRO A 187 11.31 -52.85 3.80
CA PRO A 187 10.63 -53.61 4.83
C PRO A 187 11.65 -54.16 5.84
N THR A 188 11.53 -53.72 7.09
CA THR A 188 12.24 -54.33 8.21
C THR A 188 11.64 -55.69 8.50
N PHE A 189 12.34 -56.74 8.06
CA PHE A 189 12.03 -58.12 8.41
C PHE A 189 12.72 -58.46 9.72
N THR A 190 11.99 -58.39 10.83
CA THR A 190 12.44 -58.94 12.12
C THR A 190 12.03 -60.41 12.16
N GLY A 191 13.00 -61.29 11.94
CA GLY A 191 12.83 -62.72 12.13
C GLY A 191 12.99 -63.07 13.62
N GLU A 192 11.92 -63.63 14.20
CA GLU A 192 11.98 -64.47 15.39
C GLU A 192 11.84 -65.94 14.99
#